data_AF-A0A2T4GMN2-F1
#
_entry.id   AF-A0A2T4GMN2-F1
#
_cell.length_a   1.000
_cell.length_b   1.000
_cell.length_c   1.000
_cell.angle_alpha   90.00
_cell.angle_beta   90.00
_cell.angle_gamma   90.00
#
_symmetry.space_group_name_H-M   'P 1'
#
loop_
_entity.id
_entity.type
_entity.pdbx_description
1 polymer ?
#
loop_
_entity_poly.entity_id
_entity_poly.type
_entity_poly.pdbx_seq_one_letter_code
_entity_poly.pdbx_strand_id
1 'polypeptide(L)'
;MQIAKQKPQSNFHLNAFESLLGEYLSVQKQKDMNEMDDREVKGRWKSFVGKWNRNELAEGWYDPETFARITAANPATSRPRLASVHKEEEEREEPVEDTRNQGSEDEDDDYGPPLPGSDRARRSGPGVPTIQDLSLRAELAEEDKQASIEDIRNARKADRILQKERLDDLVPRAEAGTRERMLEKKAAVADKMRSFRDKSPGAMEVTDEKELMGGGDSLDEYKKAKEREQRRKTEREIRREEIDRAKREEMEERKRAYMEREEGTVSMLRELARQRFG
;
A
#
# COMPACT_ATOMS: atom_id res chain seq x y z
N MET A 1 28.68 -20.99 6.83
CA MET A 1 27.62 -20.31 7.60
C MET A 1 27.15 -19.12 6.78
N GLN A 2 25.88 -19.15 6.35
CA GLN A 2 25.29 -18.20 5.41
C GLN A 2 24.98 -16.86 6.09
N ILE A 3 25.77 -15.81 5.81
CA ILE A 3 25.38 -14.41 6.12
C ILE A 3 24.28 -13.94 5.14
N ALA A 4 24.09 -14.67 4.04
CA ALA A 4 23.03 -14.46 3.05
C ALA A 4 21.64 -14.82 3.61
N LYS A 5 21.11 -13.99 4.52
CA LYS A 5 19.67 -13.78 4.82
C LYS A 5 19.40 -12.89 6.05
N GLN A 6 20.41 -12.33 6.72
CA GLN A 6 20.15 -11.34 7.77
C GLN A 6 19.90 -9.97 7.13
N LYS A 7 18.62 -9.62 6.93
CA LYS A 7 18.24 -8.27 6.53
C LYS A 7 18.57 -7.32 7.70
N PRO A 8 19.45 -6.32 7.55
CA PRO A 8 19.67 -5.34 8.61
C PRO A 8 18.38 -4.55 8.83
N GLN A 9 17.75 -4.72 10.01
CA GLN A 9 16.46 -4.10 10.33
C GLN A 9 16.57 -2.85 11.21
N SER A 10 17.73 -2.53 11.81
CA SER A 10 17.82 -1.45 12.82
C SER A 10 19.22 -0.85 13.01
N ASN A 11 19.30 0.23 13.81
CA ASN A 11 20.53 0.88 14.26
C ASN A 11 21.52 -0.08 14.96
N PHE A 12 21.08 -1.22 15.48
CA PHE A 12 21.97 -2.22 16.11
C PHE A 12 22.90 -2.89 15.10
N HIS A 13 22.49 -2.98 13.83
CA HIS A 13 23.34 -3.49 12.76
C HIS A 13 24.31 -2.44 12.24
N LEU A 14 24.14 -1.15 12.59
CA LEU A 14 25.04 -0.10 12.14
C LEU A 14 26.48 -0.39 12.59
N ASN A 15 26.68 -0.77 13.85
CA ASN A 15 28.01 -1.11 14.38
C ASN A 15 28.63 -2.35 13.71
N ALA A 16 27.82 -3.35 13.36
CA ALA A 16 28.30 -4.59 12.75
C ALA A 16 28.68 -4.42 11.27
N PHE A 17 28.07 -3.44 10.60
CA PHE A 17 28.29 -3.14 9.18
C PHE A 17 28.95 -1.77 8.98
N GLU A 18 29.51 -1.18 10.04
CA GLU A 18 30.12 0.15 10.02
C GLU A 18 31.34 0.17 9.08
N SER A 19 32.16 -0.87 9.14
CA SER A 19 33.30 -1.09 8.24
C SER A 19 32.85 -1.19 6.77
N LEU A 20 31.79 -1.95 6.51
CA LEU A 20 31.21 -2.10 5.17
C LEU A 20 30.61 -0.80 4.64
N LEU A 21 29.89 -0.06 5.49
CA LEU A 21 29.33 1.25 5.16
C LEU A 21 30.44 2.25 4.85
N GLY A 22 31.50 2.28 5.65
CA GLY A 22 32.66 3.15 5.45
C GLY A 22 33.33 2.91 4.10
N GLU A 23 33.59 1.64 3.77
CA GLU A 23 34.19 1.30 2.48
C GLU A 23 33.25 1.64 1.31
N TYR A 24 31.95 1.35 1.45
CA TYR A 24 30.95 1.75 0.46
C TYR A 24 30.92 3.27 0.26
N LEU A 25 30.97 4.07 1.32
CA LEU A 25 30.98 5.53 1.22
C LEU A 25 32.28 6.06 0.59
N SER A 26 33.43 5.47 0.92
CA SER A 26 34.71 5.84 0.31
C SER A 26 34.73 5.53 -1.19
N VAL A 27 34.31 4.33 -1.60
CA VAL A 27 34.39 3.86 -2.99
C VAL A 27 33.28 4.46 -3.87
N GLN A 28 32.04 4.47 -3.40
CA GLN A 28 30.87 4.88 -4.22
C GLN A 28 30.50 6.34 -4.06
N LYS A 29 30.91 6.99 -2.97
CA LYS A 29 30.52 8.37 -2.66
C LYS A 29 31.69 9.30 -2.45
N GLN A 30 32.93 8.79 -2.44
CA GLN A 30 34.14 9.56 -2.16
C GLN A 30 33.98 10.42 -0.90
N LYS A 31 33.38 9.80 0.13
CA LYS A 31 33.11 10.44 1.41
C LYS A 31 33.65 9.59 2.54
N ASP A 32 34.42 10.22 3.41
CA ASP A 32 34.99 9.57 4.57
C ASP A 32 34.04 9.63 5.75
N MET A 33 33.79 8.45 6.33
CA MET A 33 32.87 8.31 7.47
C MET A 33 33.35 9.09 8.71
N ASN A 34 34.64 9.33 8.83
CA ASN A 34 35.24 10.04 9.96
C ASN A 34 35.03 11.57 9.90
N GLU A 35 34.83 12.13 8.71
CA GLU A 35 34.58 13.56 8.50
C GLU A 35 33.10 13.92 8.67
N MET A 36 32.21 12.91 8.72
CA MET A 36 30.76 13.10 8.80
C MET A 36 30.23 13.02 10.24
N ASP A 37 29.22 13.86 10.50
CA ASP A 37 28.44 13.86 11.74
C ASP A 37 27.60 12.60 11.90
N ASP A 38 27.38 12.18 13.14
CA ASP A 38 26.59 10.98 13.48
C ASP A 38 25.15 11.02 12.91
N ARG A 39 24.57 12.21 12.75
CA ARG A 39 23.26 12.39 12.11
C ARG A 39 23.33 12.10 10.60
N GLU A 40 24.38 12.56 9.93
CA GLU A 40 24.60 12.30 8.51
C GLU A 40 24.91 10.81 8.26
N VAL A 41 25.76 10.20 9.10
CA VAL A 41 26.08 8.77 9.05
C VAL A 41 24.81 7.92 9.18
N LYS A 42 23.92 8.22 10.15
CA LYS A 42 22.63 7.52 10.30
C LYS A 42 21.72 7.69 9.08
N GLY A 43 21.69 8.87 8.47
CA GLY A 43 20.94 9.13 7.24
C GLY A 43 21.47 8.29 6.07
N ARG A 44 22.79 8.24 5.91
CA ARG A 44 23.46 7.45 4.85
C ARG A 44 23.33 5.96 5.08
N TRP A 45 23.40 5.51 6.33
CA TRP A 45 23.09 4.13 6.74
C TRP A 45 21.68 3.73 6.33
N LYS A 46 20.67 4.58 6.57
CA LYS A 46 19.28 4.32 6.15
C LYS A 46 19.16 4.16 4.63
N SER A 47 19.85 5.01 3.85
CA SER A 47 19.88 4.86 2.39
C SER A 47 20.61 3.60 1.93
N PHE A 48 21.73 3.26 2.58
CA PHE A 48 22.50 2.04 2.32
C PHE A 48 21.66 0.79 2.60
N VAL A 49 21.07 0.68 3.78
CA VAL A 49 20.18 -0.42 4.18
C VAL A 49 18.97 -0.52 3.26
N GLY A 50 18.41 0.61 2.82
CA GLY A 50 17.32 0.63 1.85
C GLY A 50 17.71 -0.03 0.53
N LYS A 51 18.88 0.31 -0.02
CA LYS A 51 19.41 -0.32 -1.24
C LYS A 51 19.80 -1.78 -1.02
N TRP A 52 20.40 -2.06 0.14
CA TRP A 52 20.79 -3.40 0.56
C TRP A 52 19.59 -4.34 0.57
N ASN A 53 18.50 -3.92 1.22
CA ASN A 53 17.27 -4.69 1.34
C ASN A 53 16.50 -4.86 0.02
N ARG A 54 16.74 -3.99 -0.97
CA ARG A 54 16.19 -4.10 -2.33
C ARG A 54 17.10 -4.86 -3.30
N ASN A 55 18.25 -5.35 -2.85
CA ASN A 55 19.25 -6.01 -3.70
C ASN A 55 19.74 -5.13 -4.87
N GLU A 56 19.81 -3.80 -4.65
CA GLU A 56 20.21 -2.82 -5.66
C GLU A 56 21.71 -2.47 -5.60
N LEU A 57 22.44 -3.02 -4.63
CA LEU A 57 23.89 -2.90 -4.60
C LEU A 57 24.53 -3.83 -5.64
N ALA A 58 25.74 -3.51 -6.11
CA ALA A 58 26.46 -4.42 -7.00
C ALA A 58 26.69 -5.77 -6.29
N GLU A 59 26.60 -6.87 -7.04
CA GLU A 59 26.61 -8.25 -6.53
C GLU A 59 27.78 -8.53 -5.58
N GLY A 60 28.97 -7.97 -5.88
CA GLY A 60 30.17 -8.12 -5.05
C GLY A 60 30.10 -7.52 -3.65
N TRP A 61 29.12 -6.66 -3.35
CA TRP A 61 28.90 -6.16 -1.98
C TRP A 61 28.15 -7.14 -1.09
N TYR A 62 27.45 -8.12 -1.69
CA TYR A 62 26.71 -9.16 -0.97
C TYR A 62 27.56 -10.40 -0.68
N ASP A 63 28.76 -10.47 -1.24
CA ASP A 63 29.64 -11.62 -1.07
C ASP A 63 30.16 -11.72 0.38
N PRO A 64 30.06 -12.90 1.01
CA PRO A 64 30.53 -13.07 2.39
C PRO A 64 32.05 -12.91 2.51
N GLU A 65 32.79 -13.18 1.43
CA GLU A 65 34.25 -13.02 1.39
C GLU A 65 34.67 -11.56 1.34
N THR A 66 33.94 -10.71 0.60
CA THR A 66 34.20 -9.26 0.58
C THR A 66 33.87 -8.68 1.94
N PHE A 67 32.72 -9.02 2.53
CA PHE A 67 32.38 -8.61 3.90
C PHE A 67 33.44 -9.00 4.93
N ALA A 68 33.95 -10.24 4.88
CA ALA A 68 34.99 -10.72 5.79
C ALA A 68 36.32 -9.97 5.59
N ARG A 69 36.71 -9.71 4.33
CA ARG A 69 37.92 -8.95 4.00
C ARG A 69 37.85 -7.53 4.55
N ILE A 70 36.73 -6.84 4.34
CA ILE A 70 36.51 -5.45 4.75
C ILE A 70 36.51 -5.33 6.27
N THR A 71 35.81 -6.25 6.95
CA THR A 71 35.75 -6.28 8.41
C THR A 71 37.10 -6.62 9.05
N ALA A 72 37.92 -7.46 8.40
CA ALA A 72 39.28 -7.77 8.85
C ALA A 72 40.27 -6.62 8.58
N ALA A 73 40.11 -5.91 7.46
CA ALA A 73 40.96 -4.77 7.09
C ALA A 73 40.66 -3.53 7.95
N ASN A 74 39.41 -3.35 8.35
CA ASN A 74 38.96 -2.20 9.12
C ASN A 74 38.03 -2.68 10.25
N PRO A 75 38.57 -3.25 11.34
CA PRO A 75 37.76 -3.64 12.48
C PRO A 75 37.08 -2.39 13.02
N ALA A 76 35.75 -2.37 13.06
CA ALA A 76 34.99 -1.22 13.53
C ALA A 76 35.48 -0.80 14.93
N THR A 77 36.34 0.22 14.98
CA THR A 77 36.67 0.91 16.21
C THR A 77 35.41 1.64 16.59
N SER A 78 34.61 1.03 17.47
CA SER A 78 33.45 1.67 18.09
C SER A 78 33.87 3.09 18.45
N ARG A 79 33.37 4.08 17.70
CA ARG A 79 33.57 5.49 18.05
C ARG A 79 33.14 5.59 19.51
N PRO A 80 34.02 6.01 20.44
CA PRO A 80 33.58 6.22 21.81
C PRO A 80 32.43 7.22 21.69
N ARG A 81 31.25 6.85 22.19
CA ARG A 81 30.14 7.79 22.32
C ARG A 81 30.62 8.87 23.27
N LEU A 82 31.26 9.90 22.73
CA LEU A 82 31.65 11.08 23.47
C LEU A 82 30.34 11.68 23.98
N ALA A 83 30.11 11.47 25.28
CA ALA A 83 29.16 12.25 26.05
C ALA A 83 29.41 13.71 25.68
N SER A 84 28.36 14.39 25.26
CA SER A 84 28.33 15.80 24.93
C SER A 84 28.79 16.61 26.14
N VAL A 85 30.09 16.91 26.18
CA VAL A 85 30.66 17.90 27.09
C VAL A 85 30.51 19.25 26.41
N HIS A 86 29.65 20.06 26.99
CA HIS A 86 29.50 21.48 26.72
C HIS A 86 30.87 22.17 26.82
N LYS A 87 31.24 22.95 25.80
CA LYS A 87 32.31 23.93 25.91
C LYS A 87 31.82 25.25 25.31
N GLU A 88 31.83 26.25 26.17
CA GLU A 88 31.39 27.63 25.98
C GLU A 88 32.43 28.45 25.20
N GLU A 89 32.02 29.68 24.81
CA GLU A 89 32.79 30.84 24.31
C GLU A 89 33.10 30.86 22.77
N GLU A 90 32.84 31.90 21.95
CA GLU A 90 32.44 33.31 22.12
C GLU A 90 32.12 33.97 20.73
N GLU A 91 31.08 34.84 20.70
CA GLU A 91 30.79 36.02 19.84
C GLU A 91 30.62 36.00 18.29
N ARG A 92 29.37 36.27 17.84
CA ARG A 92 29.00 37.41 16.94
C ARG A 92 27.47 37.66 16.88
N GLU A 93 27.12 38.94 17.01
CA GLU A 93 25.79 39.59 17.22
C GLU A 93 24.81 39.54 16.00
N GLU A 94 23.53 39.12 16.20
CA GLU A 94 22.23 39.88 16.25
C GLU A 94 21.55 40.21 14.87
N PRO A 95 20.19 40.36 14.74
CA PRO A 95 19.12 40.18 15.74
C PRO A 95 17.94 39.24 15.35
N VAL A 96 17.21 38.93 16.41
CA VAL A 96 16.02 38.09 16.62
C VAL A 96 14.70 38.59 15.99
N GLU A 97 13.87 37.65 15.53
CA GLU A 97 12.42 37.68 15.80
C GLU A 97 11.90 36.29 16.23
N ASP A 98 11.40 36.28 17.48
CA ASP A 98 10.41 35.41 18.15
C ASP A 98 10.31 33.92 17.79
N THR A 99 10.87 33.01 18.60
CA THR A 99 10.36 32.46 19.90
C THR A 99 9.04 31.68 19.77
N ARG A 100 8.74 30.57 20.46
CA ARG A 100 9.36 29.60 21.39
C ARG A 100 8.33 28.43 21.39
N ASN A 101 8.67 27.16 21.58
CA ASN A 101 8.80 26.58 22.93
C ASN A 101 9.04 25.05 22.82
N GLN A 102 10.25 24.58 23.14
CA GLN A 102 10.43 23.24 23.72
C GLN A 102 11.33 23.39 24.93
N GLY A 103 10.73 23.14 26.09
CA GLY A 103 11.41 23.13 27.38
C GLY A 103 12.21 21.84 27.56
N SER A 104 13.35 22.00 28.21
CA SER A 104 14.08 20.96 28.91
C SER A 104 14.08 21.31 30.39
N GLU A 105 13.77 20.31 31.19
CA GLU A 105 13.59 20.31 32.63
C GLU A 105 14.96 20.35 33.32
N ASP A 106 15.14 21.26 34.27
CA ASP A 106 16.19 21.19 35.28
C ASP A 106 15.55 21.38 36.67
N GLU A 107 16.09 20.60 37.61
CA GLU A 107 15.69 20.38 38.99
C GLU A 107 15.82 21.63 39.89
N ASP A 108 15.16 21.53 41.05
CA ASP A 108 15.28 22.37 42.26
C ASP A 108 14.46 23.67 42.33
N ASP A 109 13.23 23.58 42.88
CA ASP A 109 12.70 24.48 43.92
C ASP A 109 11.28 24.07 44.34
N ASP A 110 11.18 23.06 45.22
CA ASP A 110 9.98 22.86 46.07
C ASP A 110 10.21 23.60 47.39
N TYR A 111 9.96 24.91 47.40
CA TYR A 111 9.76 25.66 48.65
C TYR A 111 8.71 26.77 48.48
N GLY A 112 7.46 26.37 48.33
CA GLY A 112 6.31 27.27 48.41
C GLY A 112 4.99 26.55 48.08
N PRO A 113 3.86 26.90 48.73
CA PRO A 113 2.57 26.33 48.37
C PRO A 113 2.24 26.65 46.89
N PRO A 114 1.77 25.67 46.10
CA PRO A 114 1.58 25.84 44.67
C PRO A 114 0.57 26.95 44.38
N LEU A 115 0.94 27.87 43.48
CA LEU A 115 0.06 28.95 43.02
C LEU A 115 -1.17 28.34 42.33
N PRO A 116 -2.40 28.77 42.67
CA PRO A 116 -3.62 28.28 42.03
C PRO A 116 -3.62 28.71 40.55
N GLY A 117 -3.25 27.79 39.67
CA GLY A 117 -3.11 28.02 38.22
C GLY A 117 -1.98 27.25 37.55
N SER A 118 -1.07 26.60 38.30
CA SER A 118 -0.01 25.76 37.73
C SER A 118 -0.49 24.35 37.33
N ASP A 119 -1.73 24.22 36.86
CA ASP A 119 -2.10 23.03 36.10
C ASP A 119 -1.30 23.09 34.81
N ARG A 120 -0.25 22.26 34.75
CA ARG A 120 0.53 21.89 33.58
C ARG A 120 -0.43 21.74 32.42
N ALA A 121 -0.59 22.82 31.64
CA ALA A 121 -1.61 22.95 30.63
C ALA A 121 -1.52 21.71 29.75
N ARG A 122 -2.55 20.87 29.82
CA ARG A 122 -2.71 19.71 28.93
C ARG A 122 -2.62 20.29 27.53
N ARG A 123 -1.47 20.13 26.88
CA ARG A 123 -1.24 20.61 25.51
C ARG A 123 -2.33 19.93 24.69
N SER A 124 -3.35 20.69 24.31
CA SER A 124 -4.46 20.20 23.48
C SER A 124 -3.90 20.01 22.08
N GLY A 125 -3.24 18.87 21.88
CA GLY A 125 -2.82 18.41 20.57
C GLY A 125 -4.04 17.87 19.79
N PRO A 126 -3.90 17.67 18.47
CA PRO A 126 -4.90 16.95 17.70
C PRO A 126 -5.27 15.65 18.42
N GLY A 127 -6.56 15.43 18.62
CA GLY A 127 -7.07 14.23 19.28
C GLY A 127 -6.57 12.97 18.57
N VAL A 128 -6.36 11.90 19.33
CA VAL A 128 -6.00 10.60 18.76
C VAL A 128 -7.10 10.20 17.75
N PRO A 129 -6.76 9.85 16.49
CA PRO A 129 -7.73 9.45 15.49
C PRO A 129 -8.64 8.34 16.00
N THR A 130 -9.93 8.46 15.69
CA THR A 130 -10.91 7.45 16.06
C THR A 130 -10.74 6.19 15.21
N ILE A 131 -11.36 5.08 15.63
CA ILE A 131 -11.35 3.82 14.86
C ILE A 131 -11.97 4.04 13.47
N GLN A 132 -12.97 4.92 13.36
CA GLN A 132 -13.60 5.32 12.10
C GLN A 132 -12.64 6.11 11.20
N ASP A 133 -11.83 7.00 11.79
CA ASP A 133 -10.82 7.75 11.02
C ASP A 133 -9.72 6.82 10.49
N LEU A 134 -9.35 5.80 11.27
CA LEU A 134 -8.38 4.78 10.85
C LEU A 134 -8.94 3.88 9.73
N SER A 135 -10.22 3.48 9.79
CA SER A 135 -10.85 2.69 8.73
C SER A 135 -10.98 3.49 7.44
N LEU A 136 -11.43 4.74 7.52
CA LEU A 136 -11.51 5.65 6.37
C LEU A 136 -10.14 5.85 5.70
N ARG A 137 -9.10 6.03 6.52
CA ARG A 137 -7.74 6.15 6.00
C ARG A 137 -7.26 4.86 5.32
N ALA A 138 -7.64 3.69 5.84
CA ALA A 138 -7.29 2.42 5.23
C ALA A 138 -8.01 2.25 3.87
N GLU A 139 -9.29 2.58 3.79
CA GLU A 139 -10.09 2.54 2.56
C GLU A 139 -9.50 3.46 1.48
N LEU A 140 -9.22 4.72 1.81
CA LEU A 140 -8.58 5.67 0.88
C LEU A 140 -7.23 5.14 0.36
N ALA A 141 -6.42 4.55 1.25
CA ALA A 141 -5.14 3.97 0.85
C ALA A 141 -5.28 2.71 -0.02
N GLU A 142 -6.40 1.99 0.05
CA GLU A 142 -6.70 0.89 -0.84
C GLU A 142 -7.21 1.38 -2.20
N GLU A 143 -8.08 2.39 -2.22
CA GLU A 143 -8.54 3.05 -3.44
C GLU A 143 -7.37 3.62 -4.24
N ASP A 144 -6.43 4.32 -3.57
CA ASP A 144 -5.23 4.87 -4.22
C ASP A 144 -4.36 3.77 -4.86
N LYS A 145 -4.21 2.62 -4.18
CA LYS A 145 -3.46 1.48 -4.74
C LYS A 145 -4.17 0.93 -5.96
N GLN A 146 -5.49 0.76 -5.90
CA GLN A 146 -6.28 0.27 -7.02
C GLN A 146 -6.19 1.22 -8.22
N ALA A 147 -6.35 2.53 -7.99
CA ALA A 147 -6.20 3.57 -9.00
C ALA A 147 -4.81 3.50 -9.65
N SER A 148 -3.73 3.39 -8.86
CA SER A 148 -2.37 3.30 -9.41
C SER A 148 -2.16 2.07 -10.32
N ILE A 149 -2.77 0.93 -9.96
CA ILE A 149 -2.69 -0.29 -10.77
C ILE A 149 -3.48 -0.11 -12.07
N GLU A 150 -4.65 0.51 -11.99
CA GLU A 150 -5.49 0.79 -13.16
C GLU A 150 -4.81 1.78 -14.11
N ASP A 151 -4.17 2.81 -13.60
CA ASP A 151 -3.40 3.77 -14.38
C ASP A 151 -2.26 3.09 -15.14
N ILE A 152 -1.49 2.21 -14.50
CA ILE A 152 -0.44 1.43 -15.17
C ILE A 152 -1.03 0.56 -16.28
N ARG A 153 -2.18 -0.08 -16.05
CA ARG A 153 -2.85 -0.90 -17.08
C ARG A 153 -3.35 -0.05 -18.22
N ASN A 154 -3.89 1.13 -17.94
CA ASN A 154 -4.42 2.07 -18.92
C ASN A 154 -3.28 2.66 -19.76
N ALA A 155 -2.17 3.04 -19.15
CA ALA A 155 -0.96 3.48 -19.85
C ALA A 155 -0.44 2.40 -20.83
N ARG A 156 -0.32 1.15 -20.37
CA ARG A 156 0.07 0.02 -21.25
C ARG A 156 -0.93 -0.27 -22.38
N LYS A 157 -2.21 0.03 -22.18
CA LYS A 157 -3.22 -0.11 -23.24
C LYS A 157 -3.09 1.05 -24.24
N ALA A 158 -2.93 2.27 -23.76
CA ALA A 158 -2.72 3.45 -24.58
C ALA A 158 -1.47 3.29 -25.46
N ASP A 159 -0.35 2.85 -24.89
CA ASP A 159 0.88 2.59 -25.65
C ASP A 159 0.68 1.56 -26.75
N ARG A 160 -0.03 0.46 -26.47
CA ARG A 160 -0.35 -0.56 -27.48
C ARG A 160 -1.25 -0.02 -28.59
N ILE A 161 -2.18 0.87 -28.26
CA ILE A 161 -3.04 1.53 -29.24
C ILE A 161 -2.21 2.46 -30.11
N LEU A 162 -1.36 3.30 -29.52
CA LEU A 162 -0.47 4.21 -30.26
C LEU A 162 0.51 3.46 -31.15
N GLN A 163 1.09 2.35 -30.67
CA GLN A 163 1.95 1.50 -31.49
C GLN A 163 1.19 0.91 -32.68
N LYS A 164 -0.04 0.47 -32.46
CA LYS A 164 -0.89 -0.06 -33.54
C LYS A 164 -1.26 1.02 -34.55
N GLU A 165 -1.61 2.22 -34.10
CA GLU A 165 -1.91 3.37 -34.96
C GLU A 165 -0.70 3.74 -35.82
N ARG A 166 0.49 3.86 -35.22
CA ARG A 166 1.75 4.10 -35.94
C ARG A 166 2.06 3.00 -36.97
N LEU A 167 1.76 1.74 -36.65
CA LEU A 167 1.93 0.64 -37.60
C LEU A 167 0.92 0.72 -38.75
N ASP A 168 -0.34 1.09 -38.46
CA ASP A 168 -1.37 1.28 -39.48
C ASP A 168 -1.04 2.48 -40.39
N ASP A 169 -0.33 3.51 -39.90
CA ASP A 169 0.17 4.64 -40.71
C ASP A 169 1.40 4.29 -41.57
N LEU A 170 2.34 3.51 -41.02
CA LEU A 170 3.55 3.07 -41.73
C LEU A 170 3.27 2.00 -42.78
N VAL A 171 2.26 1.16 -42.55
CA VAL A 171 1.80 0.14 -43.49
C VAL A 171 0.30 0.38 -43.73
N PRO A 172 -0.03 1.32 -44.64
CA PRO A 172 -1.41 1.55 -45.02
C PRO A 172 -2.01 0.24 -45.52
N ARG A 173 -3.04 -0.25 -44.83
CA ARG A 173 -3.75 -1.46 -45.29
C ARG A 173 -4.33 -1.21 -46.67
N ALA A 174 -4.39 -2.26 -47.48
CA ALA A 174 -4.90 -2.18 -48.84
C ALA A 174 -6.27 -1.47 -48.90
N GLU A 175 -6.45 -0.64 -49.93
CA GLU A 175 -7.63 0.21 -50.09
C GLU A 175 -8.94 -0.60 -50.05
N ALA A 176 -9.99 0.04 -49.52
CA ALA A 176 -11.30 -0.58 -49.36
C ALA A 176 -11.88 -1.03 -50.72
N GLY A 177 -12.02 -2.35 -50.90
CA GLY A 177 -12.61 -2.95 -52.12
C GLY A 177 -11.63 -3.75 -52.98
N THR A 178 -10.32 -3.67 -52.72
CA THR A 178 -9.31 -4.46 -53.42
C THR A 178 -9.35 -5.95 -53.02
N ARG A 179 -8.92 -6.83 -53.94
CA ARG A 179 -8.81 -8.29 -53.70
C ARG A 179 -7.84 -8.59 -52.55
N GLU A 180 -6.78 -7.80 -52.42
CA GLU A 180 -5.79 -7.91 -51.35
C GLU A 180 -6.44 -7.68 -49.98
N ARG A 181 -7.25 -6.62 -49.83
CA ARG A 181 -8.01 -6.38 -48.61
C ARG A 181 -9.00 -7.49 -48.28
N MET A 182 -9.62 -8.11 -49.28
CA MET A 182 -10.52 -9.25 -49.05
C MET A 182 -9.74 -10.48 -48.53
N LEU A 183 -8.53 -10.72 -49.04
CA LEU A 183 -7.66 -11.81 -48.56
C LEU A 183 -7.12 -11.52 -47.17
N GLU A 184 -6.70 -10.29 -46.87
CA GLU A 184 -6.31 -9.87 -45.51
C GLU A 184 -7.46 -10.00 -44.52
N LYS A 185 -8.68 -9.58 -44.90
CA LYS A 185 -9.87 -9.74 -44.06
C LYS A 185 -10.16 -11.21 -43.80
N LYS A 186 -10.05 -12.08 -44.81
CA LYS A 186 -10.20 -13.53 -44.66
C LYS A 186 -9.13 -14.12 -43.76
N ALA A 187 -7.87 -13.71 -43.91
CA ALA A 187 -6.76 -14.14 -43.06
C ALA A 187 -6.95 -13.70 -41.60
N ALA A 188 -7.31 -12.43 -41.36
CA ALA A 188 -7.57 -11.93 -40.01
C ALA A 188 -8.77 -12.63 -39.33
N VAL A 189 -9.81 -12.97 -40.08
CA VAL A 189 -10.91 -13.80 -39.57
C VAL A 189 -10.43 -15.22 -39.27
N ALA A 190 -9.62 -15.82 -40.15
CA ALA A 190 -9.06 -17.14 -39.92
C ALA A 190 -8.15 -17.18 -38.69
N ASP A 191 -7.29 -16.18 -38.49
CA ASP A 191 -6.42 -16.05 -37.32
C ASP A 191 -7.21 -15.82 -36.04
N LYS A 192 -8.28 -15.02 -36.10
CA LYS A 192 -9.21 -14.90 -34.97
C LYS A 192 -9.82 -16.26 -34.63
N MET A 193 -10.31 -17.00 -35.63
CA MET A 193 -10.86 -18.35 -35.44
C MET A 193 -9.83 -19.39 -35.00
N ARG A 194 -8.56 -19.21 -35.37
CA ARG A 194 -7.43 -20.03 -34.89
C ARG A 194 -7.11 -19.68 -33.44
N SER A 195 -7.03 -18.39 -33.09
CA SER A 195 -6.79 -17.95 -31.72
C SER A 195 -7.85 -18.46 -30.75
N PHE A 196 -9.13 -18.57 -31.14
CA PHE A 196 -10.15 -19.20 -30.29
C PHE A 196 -9.95 -20.71 -30.12
N ARG A 197 -9.44 -21.41 -31.14
CA ARG A 197 -9.08 -22.82 -31.03
C ARG A 197 -7.85 -23.02 -30.15
N ASP A 198 -6.83 -22.17 -30.30
CA ASP A 198 -5.54 -22.29 -29.60
C ASP A 198 -5.58 -21.74 -28.15
N LYS A 199 -6.38 -20.70 -27.85
CA LYS A 199 -6.58 -20.19 -26.47
C LYS A 199 -7.52 -21.06 -25.64
N SER A 200 -8.12 -22.09 -26.21
CA SER A 200 -8.87 -23.10 -25.48
C SER A 200 -7.96 -24.31 -25.25
N PRO A 201 -7.15 -24.35 -24.16
CA PRO A 201 -6.33 -25.50 -23.82
C PRO A 201 -7.26 -26.63 -23.36
N GLY A 202 -7.74 -27.41 -24.31
CA GLY A 202 -8.77 -28.40 -24.06
C GLY A 202 -9.79 -28.47 -25.18
N ALA A 203 -9.34 -28.47 -26.44
CA ALA A 203 -10.05 -29.24 -27.45
C ALA A 203 -9.95 -30.72 -27.04
N MET A 204 -10.70 -31.10 -26.00
CA MET A 204 -11.19 -32.45 -25.86
C MET A 204 -11.95 -32.68 -27.14
N GLU A 205 -11.32 -33.45 -28.02
CA GLU A 205 -11.94 -34.05 -29.19
C GLU A 205 -13.33 -34.51 -28.72
N VAL A 206 -14.39 -33.82 -29.16
CA VAL A 206 -15.76 -34.23 -28.84
C VAL A 206 -15.98 -35.48 -29.67
N THR A 207 -15.47 -36.60 -29.16
CA THR A 207 -15.50 -37.92 -29.80
C THR A 207 -16.92 -38.48 -29.85
N ASP A 208 -17.85 -37.89 -29.10
CA ASP A 208 -19.24 -38.26 -29.10
C ASP A 208 -20.09 -37.25 -29.87
N GLU A 209 -20.31 -37.55 -31.16
CA GLU A 209 -21.24 -36.87 -32.07
C GLU A 209 -22.66 -36.77 -31.46
N LYS A 210 -22.96 -37.61 -30.46
CA LYS A 210 -24.19 -37.65 -29.67
C LYS A 210 -24.34 -36.45 -28.71
N GLU A 211 -23.25 -35.91 -28.17
CA GLU A 211 -23.27 -34.71 -27.30
C GLU A 211 -23.37 -33.43 -28.14
N LEU A 212 -22.81 -33.46 -29.36
CA LEU A 212 -22.81 -32.32 -30.29
C LEU A 212 -24.20 -32.04 -30.89
N MET A 213 -25.06 -33.06 -31.03
CA MET A 213 -26.42 -32.93 -31.57
C MET A 213 -27.52 -32.82 -30.49
N GLY A 214 -27.15 -32.46 -29.24
CA GLY A 214 -28.14 -32.28 -28.16
C GLY A 214 -28.83 -33.59 -27.77
N GLY A 215 -28.10 -34.70 -27.84
CA GLY A 215 -28.55 -36.04 -27.43
C GLY A 215 -27.95 -36.49 -26.10
N GLY A 216 -27.47 -35.56 -25.27
CA GLY A 216 -27.07 -35.80 -23.89
C GLY A 216 -28.27 -35.72 -22.95
N ASP A 217 -28.31 -36.59 -21.96
CA ASP A 217 -29.43 -36.74 -21.03
C ASP A 217 -29.86 -35.37 -20.45
N SER A 218 -31.11 -34.96 -20.70
CA SER A 218 -31.59 -33.58 -20.47
C SER A 218 -31.39 -33.08 -19.03
N LEU A 219 -31.28 -34.00 -18.07
CA LEU A 219 -31.04 -33.71 -16.66
C LEU A 219 -29.61 -33.28 -16.36
N ASP A 220 -28.61 -33.85 -17.05
CA ASP A 220 -27.20 -33.53 -16.78
C ASP A 220 -26.76 -32.25 -17.50
N GLU A 221 -27.35 -31.98 -18.67
CA GLU A 221 -27.25 -30.66 -19.30
C GLU A 221 -27.93 -29.58 -18.46
N TYR A 222 -29.12 -29.85 -17.89
CA TYR A 222 -29.81 -28.93 -16.99
C TYR A 222 -29.03 -28.70 -15.68
N LYS A 223 -28.42 -29.73 -15.10
CA LYS A 223 -27.55 -29.58 -13.92
C LYS A 223 -26.32 -28.74 -14.24
N LYS A 224 -25.61 -28.99 -15.35
CA LYS A 224 -24.46 -28.18 -15.78
C LYS A 224 -24.85 -26.74 -16.12
N ALA A 225 -26.03 -26.52 -16.70
CA ALA A 225 -26.55 -25.17 -16.98
C ALA A 225 -26.92 -24.44 -15.68
N LYS A 226 -27.58 -25.12 -14.75
CA LYS A 226 -27.90 -24.59 -13.41
C LYS A 226 -26.66 -24.31 -12.60
N GLU A 227 -25.61 -25.14 -12.70
CA GLU A 227 -24.34 -24.92 -12.03
C GLU A 227 -23.58 -23.73 -12.64
N ARG A 228 -23.60 -23.54 -13.96
CA ARG A 228 -23.03 -22.34 -14.61
C ARG A 228 -23.83 -21.08 -14.29
N GLU A 229 -25.15 -21.18 -14.19
CA GLU A 229 -25.98 -20.09 -13.68
C GLU A 229 -25.68 -19.80 -12.21
N GLN A 230 -25.52 -20.81 -11.36
CA GLN A 230 -25.18 -20.65 -9.95
C GLN A 230 -23.80 -20.04 -9.77
N ARG A 231 -22.79 -20.47 -10.55
CA ARG A 231 -21.44 -19.85 -10.57
C ARG A 231 -21.44 -18.42 -11.12
N ARG A 232 -22.34 -18.08 -12.05
CA ARG A 232 -22.56 -16.68 -12.50
C ARG A 232 -23.41 -15.87 -11.52
N LYS A 233 -24.23 -16.54 -10.71
CA LYS A 233 -25.05 -15.95 -9.65
C LYS A 233 -24.23 -15.68 -8.40
N THR A 234 -23.21 -16.45 -8.05
CA THR A 234 -22.47 -16.25 -6.78
C THR A 234 -21.84 -14.87 -6.64
N GLU A 235 -21.16 -14.30 -7.64
CA GLU A 235 -20.46 -13.03 -7.45
C GLU A 235 -21.38 -11.79 -7.51
N ARG A 236 -22.45 -11.85 -8.31
CA ARG A 236 -23.46 -10.77 -8.39
C ARG A 236 -24.47 -10.82 -7.26
N GLU A 237 -24.76 -12.01 -6.77
CA GLU A 237 -25.67 -12.25 -5.65
C GLU A 237 -24.98 -11.94 -4.33
N ILE A 238 -23.69 -12.25 -4.15
CA ILE A 238 -22.91 -11.80 -2.98
C ILE A 238 -22.89 -10.27 -2.91
N ARG A 239 -22.55 -9.58 -4.02
CA ARG A 239 -22.55 -8.11 -4.06
C ARG A 239 -23.94 -7.50 -3.86
N ARG A 240 -24.99 -8.16 -4.36
CA ARG A 240 -26.38 -7.70 -4.17
C ARG A 240 -26.86 -7.97 -2.74
N GLU A 241 -26.50 -9.10 -2.15
CA GLU A 241 -26.83 -9.48 -0.78
C GLU A 241 -26.11 -8.60 0.24
N GLU A 242 -24.86 -8.23 -0.01
CA GLU A 242 -24.11 -7.26 0.81
C GLU A 242 -24.77 -5.88 0.78
N ILE A 243 -25.16 -5.39 -0.42
CA ILE A 243 -25.87 -4.10 -0.57
C ILE A 243 -27.27 -4.17 0.06
N ASP A 244 -28.01 -5.27 -0.11
CA ASP A 244 -29.35 -5.42 0.43
C ASP A 244 -29.34 -5.69 1.95
N ARG A 245 -28.25 -6.25 2.49
CA ARG A 245 -28.01 -6.37 3.94
C ARG A 245 -27.71 -5.00 4.55
N ALA A 246 -26.81 -4.23 3.93
CA ALA A 246 -26.52 -2.86 4.35
C ALA A 246 -27.77 -1.95 4.32
N LYS A 247 -28.58 -2.04 3.26
CA LYS A 247 -29.85 -1.30 3.16
C LYS A 247 -30.89 -1.74 4.19
N ARG A 248 -30.92 -3.03 4.56
CA ARG A 248 -31.83 -3.51 5.61
C ARG A 248 -31.41 -3.00 6.98
N GLU A 249 -30.12 -3.02 7.29
CA GLU A 249 -29.57 -2.48 8.53
C GLU A 249 -29.83 -0.97 8.65
N GLU A 250 -29.60 -0.20 7.58
CA GLU A 250 -29.94 1.25 7.53
C GLU A 250 -31.44 1.50 7.75
N MET A 251 -32.30 0.71 7.10
CA MET A 251 -33.75 0.84 7.26
C MET A 251 -34.24 0.39 8.63
N GLU A 252 -33.59 -0.60 9.25
CA GLU A 252 -33.89 -1.03 10.63
C GLU A 252 -33.43 0.00 11.65
N GLU A 253 -32.26 0.60 11.50
CA GLU A 253 -31.80 1.72 12.34
C GLU A 253 -32.74 2.92 12.23
N ARG A 254 -33.18 3.25 11.01
CA ARG A 254 -34.17 4.31 10.79
C ARG A 254 -35.52 4.00 11.44
N LYS A 255 -35.96 2.74 11.40
CA LYS A 255 -37.18 2.29 12.10
C LYS A 255 -37.00 2.33 13.62
N ARG A 256 -35.86 1.92 14.17
CA ARG A 256 -35.57 1.99 15.61
C ARG A 256 -35.55 3.43 16.10
N ALA A 257 -34.88 4.34 15.37
CA ALA A 257 -34.88 5.76 15.69
C ALA A 257 -36.30 6.38 15.63
N TYR A 258 -37.19 5.86 14.78
CA TYR A 258 -38.59 6.27 14.75
C TYR A 258 -39.39 5.68 15.93
N MET A 259 -39.18 4.39 16.24
CA MET A 259 -39.79 3.72 17.38
C MET A 259 -39.39 4.37 18.71
N GLU A 260 -38.13 4.75 18.90
CA GLU A 260 -37.67 5.45 20.12
C GLU A 260 -38.35 6.82 20.29
N ARG A 261 -38.59 7.54 19.19
CA ARG A 261 -39.35 8.80 19.20
C ARG A 261 -40.81 8.55 19.55
N GLU A 262 -41.43 7.52 18.96
CA GLU A 262 -42.80 7.13 19.28
C GLU A 262 -42.93 6.62 20.72
N GLU A 263 -41.99 5.83 21.22
CA GLU A 263 -41.97 5.36 22.61
C GLU A 263 -41.81 6.51 23.59
N GLY A 264 -40.96 7.50 23.31
CA GLY A 264 -40.85 8.70 24.13
C GLY A 264 -42.16 9.49 24.19
N THR A 265 -42.83 9.67 23.04
CA THR A 265 -44.12 10.38 22.99
C THR A 265 -45.26 9.58 23.61
N VAL A 266 -45.32 8.26 23.39
CA VAL A 266 -46.32 7.37 23.97
C VAL A 266 -46.10 7.21 25.47
N SER A 267 -44.86 7.19 25.96
CA SER A 267 -44.55 7.19 27.40
C SER A 267 -45.06 8.46 28.05
N MET A 268 -44.75 9.63 27.47
CA MET A 268 -45.25 10.92 27.95
C MET A 268 -46.78 10.99 27.95
N LEU A 269 -47.44 10.50 26.89
CA LEU A 269 -48.91 10.43 26.80
C LEU A 269 -49.50 9.44 27.82
N ARG A 270 -48.86 8.28 28.04
CA ARG A 270 -49.27 7.29 29.04
C ARG A 270 -49.13 7.85 30.46
N GLU A 271 -48.08 8.61 30.75
CA GLU A 271 -47.90 9.29 32.04
C GLU A 271 -48.98 10.34 32.29
N LEU A 272 -49.30 11.16 31.29
CA LEU A 272 -50.40 12.14 31.38
C LEU A 272 -51.76 11.46 31.54
N ALA A 273 -52.02 10.38 30.80
CA ALA A 273 -53.25 9.61 30.93
C ALA A 273 -53.37 8.96 32.32
N ARG A 274 -52.27 8.44 32.87
CA ARG A 274 -52.21 7.87 34.22
C ARG A 274 -52.43 8.92 35.31
N GLN A 275 -51.96 10.15 35.13
CA GLN A 275 -52.23 11.26 36.05
C GLN A 275 -53.68 11.77 35.97
N ARG A 276 -54.35 11.61 34.82
CA ARG A 276 -55.70 12.16 34.59
C ARG A 276 -56.84 11.16 34.81
N PHE A 277 -56.58 9.87 34.58
CA PHE A 277 -57.60 8.81 34.58
C PHE A 277 -57.24 7.60 35.46
N GLY A 278 -56.15 7.68 36.22
CA GLY A 278 -55.69 6.65 37.16
C GLY A 278 -55.70 7.13 38.61
#